data_AF-A0A1A8SMP6-F1
#
_entry.id   AF-A0A1A8SMP6-F1
#
_cell.length_a   1.000
_cell.length_b   1.000
_cell.length_c   1.000
_cell.angle_alpha   90.00
_cell.angle_beta   90.00
_cell.angle_gamma   90.00
#
_symmetry.space_group_name_H-M   'P 1'
#
loop_
_entity.id
_entity.type
_entity.pdbx_description
1 polymer ?
#
loop_
_entity_poly.entity_id
_entity_poly.type
_entity_poly.pdbx_seq_one_letter_code
_entity_poly.pdbx_strand_id
1 'polypeptide(L)'
;FLPTLAVAEVAVKYRGKASHASAYPWEGINALDAAVLAYNNLSLLRQQLKPDWRLHGIIKHGGEKPNIIPAYSELEYFLSTP
;
A
#
# COMPACT_ATOMS: atom_id res chain seq x y z
N PHE A 1 29.55 -17.59 -6.94
CA PHE A 1 29.06 -17.49 -5.56
C PHE A 1 28.06 -16.35 -5.56
N LEU A 2 26.76 -16.61 -5.70
CA LEU A 2 25.75 -15.55 -5.60
C LEU A 2 25.65 -15.20 -4.11
N PRO A 3 25.92 -13.94 -3.72
CA PRO A 3 25.73 -13.52 -2.33
C PRO A 3 24.26 -13.71 -1.98
N THR A 4 24.03 -14.09 -0.73
CA THR A 4 22.74 -14.46 -0.16
C THR A 4 21.68 -13.39 -0.39
N LEU A 5 20.68 -13.69 -1.22
CA LEU A 5 19.52 -12.81 -1.44
C LEU A 5 18.82 -12.52 -0.11
N ALA A 6 18.83 -11.27 0.34
CA ALA A 6 18.02 -10.83 1.47
C ALA A 6 16.62 -10.48 0.96
N VAL A 7 15.59 -11.09 1.57
CA VAL A 7 14.18 -10.79 1.27
C VAL A 7 13.52 -10.27 2.52
N ALA A 8 12.97 -9.06 2.44
CA ALA A 8 12.11 -8.49 3.46
C ALA A 8 10.66 -8.50 3.00
N GLU A 9 9.79 -9.09 3.80
CA GLU A 9 8.34 -9.03 3.63
C GLU A 9 7.75 -7.96 4.55
N VAL A 10 6.92 -7.08 4.00
CA VAL A 10 6.35 -5.94 4.71
C VAL A 10 4.85 -5.87 4.47
N ALA A 11 4.09 -5.94 5.56
CA ALA A 11 2.66 -5.66 5.57
C ALA A 11 2.42 -4.23 6.08
N VAL A 12 1.76 -3.40 5.27
CA VAL A 12 1.41 -2.01 5.62
C VAL A 12 -0.09 -1.90 5.81
N LYS A 13 -0.51 -1.52 7.01
CA LYS A 13 -1.93 -1.45 7.39
C LYS A 13 -2.33 -0.02 7.71
N TYR A 14 -3.29 0.52 6.97
CA TYR A 14 -3.89 1.83 7.25
C TYR A 14 -5.21 1.64 7.99
N ARG A 15 -5.42 2.47 9.02
CA ARG A 15 -6.68 2.58 9.76
C ARG A 15 -7.22 3.99 9.60
N GLY A 16 -8.47 4.07 9.16
CA GLY A 16 -9.21 5.29 8.95
C GLY A 16 -10.54 5.26 9.69
N LYS A 17 -11.55 5.91 9.13
CA LYS A 17 -12.89 6.01 9.70
C LYS A 17 -13.92 5.86 8.58
N ALA A 18 -14.83 4.91 8.75
CA ALA A 18 -15.89 4.66 7.78
C ALA A 18 -16.90 5.81 7.77
N SER A 19 -17.41 6.11 6.59
CA SER A 19 -18.46 7.10 6.36
C SER A 19 -19.24 6.74 5.09
N HIS A 20 -20.50 7.16 4.99
CA HIS A 20 -21.27 6.99 3.75
C HIS A 20 -20.71 7.93 2.67
N ALA A 21 -20.16 7.34 1.60
CA ALA A 21 -19.36 8.05 0.61
C ALA A 21 -20.11 9.21 -0.08
N SER A 22 -21.44 9.11 -0.20
CA SER A 22 -22.25 10.15 -0.84
C SER A 22 -22.95 11.11 0.13
N ALA A 23 -23.03 10.78 1.42
CA ALA A 23 -23.86 11.55 2.36
C ALA A 23 -23.03 12.45 3.26
N TYR A 24 -21.94 11.92 3.83
CA TYR A 24 -21.07 12.65 4.75
C TYR A 24 -19.58 12.28 4.57
N PRO A 25 -19.04 12.30 3.34
CA PRO A 25 -17.67 11.84 3.06
C PRO A 25 -16.59 12.55 3.90
N TRP A 26 -16.78 13.83 4.24
CA TRP A 26 -15.86 14.62 5.07
C TRP A 26 -15.73 14.13 6.52
N GLU A 27 -16.69 13.32 7.01
CA GLU A 27 -16.58 12.70 8.33
C GLU A 27 -15.73 11.42 8.33
N GLY A 28 -15.39 10.91 7.14
CA GLY A 28 -14.56 9.73 6.95
C GLY A 28 -13.07 10.06 6.87
N ILE A 29 -12.24 9.06 7.17
CA ILE A 29 -10.79 9.10 6.93
C ILE A 29 -10.49 7.92 6.01
N ASN A 30 -10.11 8.21 4.77
CA ASN A 30 -10.03 7.22 3.71
C ASN A 30 -8.72 6.42 3.77
N ALA A 31 -8.78 5.18 4.24
CA ALA A 31 -7.64 4.28 4.28
C ALA A 31 -7.23 3.78 2.88
N LEU A 32 -8.16 3.65 1.94
CA LEU A 32 -7.83 3.22 0.57
C LEU A 32 -6.98 4.28 -0.14
N ASP A 33 -7.32 5.56 0.00
CA ASP A 33 -6.53 6.64 -0.61
C ASP A 33 -5.09 6.64 -0.07
N ALA A 34 -4.90 6.41 1.23
CA ALA A 34 -3.57 6.27 1.82
C ALA A 34 -2.78 5.11 1.19
N ALA A 35 -3.43 3.96 0.93
CA ALA A 35 -2.81 2.84 0.25
C ALA A 35 -2.46 3.13 -1.21
N VAL A 36 -3.37 3.78 -1.95
CA VAL A 36 -3.13 4.15 -3.36
C VAL A 36 -1.97 5.14 -3.47
N LEU A 37 -1.91 6.13 -2.58
CA LEU A 37 -0.79 7.07 -2.52
C LEU A 37 0.53 6.36 -2.21
N ALA A 38 0.54 5.45 -1.23
CA ALA A 38 1.71 4.64 -0.91
C ALA A 38 2.17 3.80 -2.12
N TYR A 39 1.24 3.12 -2.80
CA TYR A 39 1.53 2.30 -3.97
C TYR A 39 2.17 3.12 -5.11
N ASN A 40 1.62 4.30 -5.38
CA ASN A 40 2.14 5.21 -6.39
C ASN A 40 3.52 5.76 -6.01
N ASN A 41 3.68 6.21 -4.77
CA ASN A 41 4.96 6.74 -4.27
C ASN A 41 6.06 5.68 -4.30
N LEU A 42 5.76 4.44 -3.92
CA LEU A 42 6.71 3.31 -4.00
C LEU A 42 7.04 2.94 -5.44
N SER A 43 6.12 3.12 -6.38
CA SER A 43 6.38 2.93 -7.82
C SER A 43 7.34 3.99 -8.35
N LEU A 44 7.16 5.25 -7.95
CA LEU A 44 8.05 6.35 -8.32
C LEU A 44 9.44 6.20 -7.68
N LEU A 45 9.51 5.78 -6.41
CA LEU A 45 10.76 5.54 -5.67
C LEU A 45 11.70 4.56 -6.38
N ARG A 46 11.17 3.68 -7.24
CA ARG A 46 11.99 2.70 -7.99
C ARG A 46 13.07 3.35 -8.84
N GLN A 47 12.90 4.61 -9.26
CA GLN A 47 13.94 5.36 -9.96
C GLN A 47 15.21 5.55 -9.11
N GLN A 48 15.07 5.62 -7.78
CA GLN A 48 16.17 5.84 -6.84
C GLN A 48 16.73 4.55 -6.24
N LEU A 49 16.18 3.38 -6.57
CA LEU A 49 16.69 2.08 -6.10
C LEU A 49 17.89 1.63 -6.95
N LYS A 50 18.74 0.77 -6.36
CA LYS A 50 19.85 0.16 -7.12
C LYS A 50 19.30 -0.80 -8.19
N PRO A 51 19.97 -0.95 -9.35
CA PRO A 51 19.48 -1.77 -10.47
C PRO A 51 19.31 -3.27 -10.15
N ASP A 52 19.92 -3.76 -9.09
CA ASP A 52 19.86 -5.12 -8.57
C ASP A 52 18.83 -5.30 -7.45
N TRP A 53 18.21 -4.22 -6.98
CA TRP A 53 17.14 -4.27 -5.98
C TRP A 53 15.78 -4.48 -6.64
N ARG A 54 14.89 -5.23 -5.99
CA ARG A 54 13.53 -5.47 -6.48
C ARG A 54 12.54 -5.10 -5.39
N LEU A 55 11.64 -4.17 -5.69
CA LEU A 55 10.53 -3.78 -4.84
C LEU A 55 9.23 -4.02 -5.59
N HIS A 56 8.36 -4.88 -5.07
CA HIS A 56 7.06 -5.16 -5.66
C HIS A 56 6.04 -5.51 -4.59
N GLY A 57 4.78 -5.19 -4.84
CA GLY A 57 3.71 -5.42 -3.89
C GLY A 57 2.34 -5.27 -4.51
N ILE A 58 1.32 -5.53 -3.71
CA ILE A 58 -0.10 -5.46 -4.07
C ILE A 58 -0.89 -4.73 -2.98
N ILE A 59 -2.07 -4.23 -3.33
CA ILE A 59 -3.09 -3.86 -2.35
C ILE A 59 -3.89 -5.13 -2.04
N LYS A 60 -3.64 -5.71 -0.86
CA LYS A 60 -4.27 -6.96 -0.40
C LYS A 60 -5.73 -6.74 0.02
N HIS A 61 -5.99 -5.60 0.67
CA HIS A 61 -7.34 -5.17 1.06
C HIS A 61 -7.54 -3.69 0.70
N GLY A 62 -8.58 -3.40 -0.09
CA GLY A 62 -8.87 -2.06 -0.61
C GLY A 62 -10.25 -1.51 -0.23
N GLY A 63 -10.86 -2.02 0.84
CA GLY A 63 -12.25 -1.72 1.20
C GLY A 63 -13.24 -2.77 0.72
N GLU A 64 -14.46 -2.70 1.26
CA GLU A 64 -15.48 -3.75 1.09
C GLU A 64 -16.60 -3.36 0.12
N LYS A 65 -16.99 -2.08 0.10
CA LYS A 65 -18.11 -1.58 -0.71
C LYS A 65 -17.81 -0.18 -1.25
N PRO A 66 -18.23 0.14 -2.48
CA PRO A 66 -17.95 1.43 -3.11
C PRO A 66 -18.72 2.61 -2.50
N ASN A 67 -19.82 2.36 -1.79
CA ASN A 67 -20.64 3.40 -1.15
C ASN A 67 -20.18 3.74 0.30
N ILE A 68 -19.06 3.17 0.76
CA ILE A 68 -18.52 3.38 2.10
C ILE A 68 -17.05 3.82 1.94
N ILE A 69 -16.68 4.93 2.59
CA ILE A 69 -15.28 5.35 2.71
C ILE A 69 -14.51 4.24 3.48
N PRO A 70 -13.46 3.62 2.88
CA PRO A 70 -12.76 2.52 3.53
C PRO A 70 -12.08 2.94 4.83
N ALA A 71 -12.43 2.27 5.94
CA ALA A 71 -11.76 2.44 7.23
C ALA A 71 -10.51 1.57 7.41
N TYR A 72 -10.28 0.64 6.49
CA TYR A 72 -9.13 -0.26 6.50
C TYR A 72 -8.62 -0.48 5.08
N SER A 73 -7.29 -0.50 4.94
CA SER A 73 -6.62 -1.00 3.75
C SER A 73 -5.30 -1.66 4.15
N GLU A 74 -4.82 -2.57 3.32
CA GLU A 74 -3.59 -3.32 3.55
C GLU A 74 -2.82 -3.49 2.25
N LEU A 75 -1.52 -3.21 2.30
CA LEU A 75 -0.57 -3.55 1.24
C LEU A 75 0.39 -4.62 1.73
N GLU A 76 0.86 -5.41 0.79
CA GLU A 76 1.84 -6.46 1.00
C GLU A 76 2.97 -6.26 -0.01
N TYR A 77 4.20 -6.11 0.50
CA TYR A 77 5.38 -5.83 -0.29
C TYR A 77 6.50 -6.81 0.02
N PHE A 78 7.27 -7.12 -1.02
CA PHE A 78 8.58 -7.73 -0.91
C PHE A 78 9.65 -6.76 -1.40
N LEU A 79 10.74 -6.70 -0.64
CA LEU A 79 11.99 -6.06 -1.04
C LEU A 79 13.08 -7.14 -1.08
N SER A 80 13.67 -7.33 -2.26
CA SER A 80 14.80 -8.24 -2.45
C SER A 80 16.06 -7.45 -2.81
N THR A 81 17.15 -7.71 -2.09
CA THR A 81 18.48 -7.17 -2.37
C THR A 81 19.51 -8.30 -2.47
N PRO A 82 20.63 -8.10 -3.18
CA PRO A 82 21.74 -9.06 -3.19
C PRO A 82 22.37 -9.28 -1.81
#